data_AF-A0A355AIE4-F1
#
_entry.id   AF-A0A355AIE4-F1
#
_cell.length_a   1.000
_cell.length_b   1.000
_cell.length_c   1.000
_cell.angle_alpha   90.00
_cell.angle_beta   90.00
_cell.angle_gamma   90.00
#
_symmetry.space_group_name_H-M   'P 1'
#
loop_
_entity.id
_entity.type
_entity.pdbx_description
1 polymer ?
#
loop_
_entity_poly.entity_id
_entity_poly.type
_entity_poly.pdbx_seq_one_letter_code
_entity_poly.pdbx_strand_id
1 'polypeptide(L)'
;LPAAYELVKMLPDQPFVLDHMAKPDIEHHAISEWKRHFNALAEHENVVCKLSGLVTEANWKVWQQHDFTPYLDVALEAFGPERLLYGSDWPVCLLSAEYAEVLCIANSLIDRVSLHEAKAIRGTNATQFYGLQDE
;
A
#
# COMPACT_ATOMS: atom_id res chain seq x y z
N LEU A 1 -6.92 -11.56 6.91
CA LEU A 1 -6.68 -10.38 7.75
C LEU A 1 -6.92 -10.58 9.26
N PRO A 2 -7.97 -11.29 9.73
CA PRO A 2 -8.24 -11.40 11.18
C PRO A 2 -7.06 -11.90 12.04
N ALA A 3 -6.31 -12.90 11.58
CA ALA A 3 -5.14 -13.39 12.32
C ALA A 3 -4.01 -12.35 12.42
N ALA A 4 -3.80 -11.53 11.38
CA ALA A 4 -2.81 -10.45 11.40
C ALA A 4 -3.21 -9.35 12.39
N TYR A 5 -4.50 -9.02 12.47
CA TYR A 5 -5.03 -8.07 13.45
C TYR A 5 -4.76 -8.52 14.89
N GLU A 6 -5.04 -9.79 15.21
CA GLU A 6 -4.74 -10.33 16.55
C GLU A 6 -3.23 -10.27 16.86
N LEU A 7 -2.37 -10.59 15.90
CA LEU A 7 -0.92 -10.50 16.08
C LEU A 7 -0.45 -9.07 16.37
N VAL A 8 -0.90 -8.10 15.59
CA VAL A 8 -0.56 -6.67 15.77
C VAL A 8 -1.02 -6.19 17.15
N LYS A 9 -2.23 -6.56 17.54
CA LYS A 9 -2.80 -6.21 18.85
C LYS A 9 -2.01 -6.80 20.03
N MET A 10 -1.44 -8.00 19.87
CA MET A 10 -0.63 -8.65 20.89
C MET A 10 0.76 -8.02 21.06
N LEU A 11 1.25 -7.27 20.07
CA LEU A 11 2.62 -6.74 20.01
C LEU A 11 2.62 -5.24 19.69
N PRO A 12 2.08 -4.38 20.57
CA PRO A 12 1.94 -2.94 20.30
C PRO A 12 3.27 -2.21 20.09
N ASP A 13 4.35 -2.70 20.68
CA ASP A 13 5.69 -2.10 20.57
C ASP A 13 6.50 -2.63 19.37
N GLN A 14 5.98 -3.60 18.63
CA GLN A 14 6.64 -4.14 17.44
C GLN A 14 6.16 -3.37 16.19
N PRO A 15 7.05 -2.72 15.43
CA PRO A 15 6.68 -2.14 14.14
C PRO A 15 6.34 -3.23 13.11
N PHE A 16 5.27 -3.02 12.35
CA PHE A 16 4.82 -3.92 11.29
C PHE A 16 4.68 -3.20 9.95
N VAL A 17 4.97 -3.92 8.86
CA VAL A 17 4.61 -3.49 7.51
C VAL A 17 3.53 -4.42 6.97
N LEU A 18 2.42 -3.82 6.55
CA LEU A 18 1.38 -4.50 5.79
C LEU A 18 1.78 -4.51 4.32
N ASP A 19 2.14 -5.68 3.81
CA ASP A 19 2.53 -5.87 2.42
C ASP A 19 1.32 -5.81 1.47
N HIS A 20 1.56 -5.26 0.29
CA HIS A 20 0.65 -5.25 -0.87
C HIS A 20 -0.77 -4.78 -0.58
N MET A 21 -0.92 -3.79 0.31
CA MET A 21 -2.21 -3.32 0.79
C MET A 21 -3.16 -4.44 1.28
N ALA A 22 -2.62 -5.52 1.83
CA ALA A 22 -3.36 -6.71 2.22
C ALA A 22 -4.10 -7.44 1.08
N LYS A 23 -3.63 -7.27 -0.17
CA LYS A 23 -4.15 -7.96 -1.36
C LYS A 23 -5.67 -7.80 -1.54
N PRO A 24 -6.16 -6.58 -1.82
CA PRO A 24 -7.56 -6.38 -2.15
C PRO A 24 -7.94 -7.21 -3.39
N ASP A 25 -9.17 -7.70 -3.45
CA ASP A 25 -9.70 -8.38 -4.63
C ASP A 25 -10.14 -7.34 -5.68
N ILE A 26 -9.16 -6.86 -6.46
CA ILE A 26 -9.35 -5.81 -7.46
C ILE A 26 -10.08 -6.36 -8.68
N GLU A 27 -9.77 -7.60 -9.10
CA GLU A 27 -10.41 -8.25 -10.23
C GLU A 27 -11.94 -8.28 -10.12
N HIS A 28 -12.47 -8.56 -8.93
CA HIS A 28 -13.92 -8.62 -8.70
C HIS A 28 -14.49 -7.30 -8.13
N HIS A 29 -13.69 -6.24 -8.06
CA HIS A 29 -14.04 -4.95 -7.45
C HIS A 29 -14.62 -5.08 -6.02
N ALA A 30 -14.17 -6.08 -5.26
CA ALA A 30 -14.71 -6.42 -3.95
C ALA A 30 -14.02 -5.63 -2.83
N ILE A 31 -14.42 -4.36 -2.67
CA ILE A 31 -13.75 -3.43 -1.75
C ILE A 31 -14.26 -3.51 -0.30
N SER A 32 -15.53 -3.84 -0.06
CA SER A 32 -16.16 -3.59 1.25
C SER A 32 -15.58 -4.39 2.41
N GLU A 33 -15.38 -5.70 2.23
CA GLU A 33 -14.84 -6.55 3.30
C GLU A 33 -13.35 -6.27 3.55
N TRP A 34 -12.59 -6.10 2.45
CA TRP A 34 -11.20 -5.67 2.52
C TRP A 34 -11.06 -4.34 3.27
N LYS A 35 -11.82 -3.31 2.88
CA LYS A 35 -11.77 -1.96 3.51
C LYS A 35 -12.02 -2.05 5.01
N ARG A 36 -13.01 -2.84 5.45
CA ARG A 36 -13.33 -3.02 6.88
C ARG A 36 -12.13 -3.55 7.66
N HIS A 37 -11.49 -4.62 7.17
CA HIS A 37 -10.35 -5.23 7.84
C HIS A 37 -9.07 -4.42 7.72
N PHE A 38 -8.87 -3.77 6.57
CA PHE A 38 -7.76 -2.88 6.29
C PHE A 38 -7.78 -1.67 7.22
N ASN A 39 -8.94 -1.03 7.40
CA ASN A 39 -9.11 0.08 8.34
C ASN A 39 -8.84 -0.34 9.79
N ALA A 40 -9.31 -1.52 10.20
CA ALA A 40 -9.06 -2.02 11.55
C ALA A 40 -7.56 -2.23 11.85
N LEU A 41 -6.76 -2.60 10.84
CA LEU A 41 -5.30 -2.66 10.99
C LEU A 41 -4.69 -1.25 11.03
N ALA A 42 -5.24 -0.30 10.27
CA ALA A 42 -4.74 1.07 10.20
C ALA A 42 -4.93 1.86 11.51
N GLU A 43 -5.88 1.45 12.37
CA GLU A 43 -6.07 1.99 13.73
C GLU A 43 -4.84 1.78 14.64
N HIS A 44 -3.95 0.85 14.28
CA HIS A 44 -2.72 0.59 15.02
C HIS A 44 -1.56 1.46 14.47
N GLU A 45 -1.07 2.39 15.29
CA GLU A 45 -0.02 3.34 14.90
C GLU A 45 1.32 2.67 14.56
N ASN A 46 1.59 1.49 15.13
CA ASN A 46 2.77 0.68 14.85
C ASN A 46 2.71 -0.08 13.51
N VAL A 47 1.64 0.09 12.72
CA VAL A 47 1.50 -0.52 11.38
C VAL A 47 1.65 0.55 10.30
N VAL A 48 2.55 0.30 9.37
CA VAL A 48 2.67 1.03 8.09
C VAL A 48 2.23 0.13 6.93
N CYS A 49 1.88 0.71 5.78
CA CYS A 49 1.36 -0.03 4.63
C CYS A 49 2.18 0.23 3.36
N LYS A 50 2.48 -0.83 2.60
CA LYS A 50 3.09 -0.71 1.28
C LYS A 50 2.05 -0.55 0.18
N LEU A 51 2.22 0.49 -0.65
CA LEU A 51 1.60 0.67 -1.95
C LEU A 51 2.37 -0.16 -2.98
N SER A 52 2.07 -1.46 -3.05
CA SER A 52 2.76 -2.42 -3.91
C SER A 52 1.86 -3.58 -4.32
N GLY A 53 2.27 -4.36 -5.33
CA GLY A 53 1.64 -5.66 -5.67
C GLY A 53 0.19 -5.61 -6.14
N LEU A 54 -0.36 -4.43 -6.48
CA LEU A 54 -1.79 -4.30 -6.82
C LEU A 54 -2.14 -4.88 -8.20
N VAL A 55 -1.27 -4.69 -9.19
CA VAL A 55 -1.53 -5.14 -10.58
C VAL A 55 -1.77 -6.64 -10.65
N THR A 56 -1.13 -7.43 -9.78
CA THR A 56 -1.30 -8.88 -9.70
C THR A 56 -2.55 -9.35 -8.96
N GLU A 57 -3.27 -8.44 -8.31
CA GLU A 57 -4.58 -8.73 -7.70
C GLU A 57 -5.75 -8.20 -8.57
N ALA A 58 -5.43 -7.51 -9.67
CA ALA A 58 -6.38 -7.10 -10.71
C ALA A 58 -6.49 -8.17 -11.81
N ASN A 59 -7.35 -7.97 -12.81
CA ASN A 59 -7.32 -8.82 -13.99
C ASN A 59 -6.09 -8.50 -14.85
N TRP A 60 -5.10 -9.40 -14.87
CA TRP A 60 -3.75 -9.11 -15.40
C TRP A 60 -3.71 -8.62 -16.86
N LYS A 61 -4.75 -8.93 -17.65
CA LYS A 61 -4.77 -8.65 -19.09
C LYS A 61 -5.53 -7.40 -19.50
N VAL A 62 -6.41 -6.88 -18.64
CA VAL A 62 -7.39 -5.85 -19.03
C VAL A 62 -7.57 -4.72 -18.03
N TRP A 63 -6.85 -4.74 -16.91
CA TRP A 63 -6.92 -3.67 -15.91
C TRP A 63 -6.68 -2.29 -16.53
N GLN A 64 -7.29 -1.27 -15.94
CA GLN A 64 -7.11 0.14 -16.24
C GLN A 64 -6.59 0.86 -15.01
N GLN A 65 -5.84 1.94 -15.19
CA GLN A 65 -5.25 2.68 -14.07
C GLN A 65 -6.30 3.17 -13.05
N HIS A 66 -7.53 3.47 -13.49
CA HIS A 66 -8.61 3.93 -12.61
C HIS A 66 -9.18 2.82 -11.71
N ASP A 67 -8.93 1.54 -12.01
CA ASP A 67 -9.38 0.41 -11.18
C ASP A 67 -8.73 0.43 -9.80
N PHE A 68 -7.53 1.02 -9.69
CA PHE A 68 -6.76 1.09 -8.45
C PHE A 68 -7.15 2.28 -7.56
N THR A 69 -7.73 3.34 -8.13
CA THR A 69 -8.05 4.58 -7.42
C THR A 69 -8.87 4.36 -6.14
N PRO A 70 -9.95 3.55 -6.13
CA PRO A 70 -10.73 3.34 -4.90
C PRO A 70 -9.92 2.71 -3.76
N TYR A 71 -8.97 1.84 -4.07
CA TYR A 71 -8.12 1.18 -3.08
C TYR A 71 -7.03 2.14 -2.56
N LEU A 72 -6.42 2.88 -3.47
CA LEU A 72 -5.43 3.91 -3.15
C LEU A 72 -6.05 5.00 -2.25
N ASP A 73 -7.28 5.44 -2.53
CA ASP A 73 -8.01 6.40 -1.70
C ASP A 73 -8.22 5.87 -0.28
N VAL A 74 -8.59 4.59 -0.14
CA VAL A 74 -8.72 3.94 1.17
C VAL A 74 -7.37 3.86 1.90
N ALA A 75 -6.27 3.57 1.18
CA ALA A 75 -4.94 3.55 1.78
C ALA A 75 -4.55 4.91 2.35
N LEU A 76 -4.77 5.98 1.57
CA LEU A 76 -4.47 7.34 2.00
C LEU A 76 -5.35 7.77 3.17
N GLU A 77 -6.66 7.49 3.12
CA GLU A 77 -7.62 7.80 4.19
C GLU A 77 -7.26 7.07 5.50
N ALA A 78 -6.92 5.79 5.43
CA ALA A 78 -6.74 4.95 6.61
C ALA A 78 -5.36 5.12 7.27
N PHE A 79 -4.29 5.13 6.48
CA PHE A 79 -2.92 5.17 7.00
C PHE A 79 -2.38 6.61 7.13
N GLY A 80 -2.83 7.51 6.26
CA GLY A 80 -2.20 8.80 6.06
C GLY A 80 -0.84 8.68 5.34
N PRO A 81 -0.34 9.78 4.75
CA PRO A 81 0.86 9.77 3.93
C PRO A 81 2.14 9.35 4.68
N GLU A 82 2.23 9.64 5.98
CA GLU A 82 3.39 9.33 6.82
C GLU A 82 3.56 7.82 7.11
N ARG A 83 2.53 7.01 6.85
CA ARG A 83 2.57 5.55 7.08
C ARG A 83 2.42 4.74 5.79
N LEU A 84 2.57 5.39 4.63
CA LEU A 84 2.56 4.72 3.34
C LEU A 84 3.98 4.61 2.78
N LEU A 85 4.30 3.45 2.21
CA LEU A 85 5.58 3.14 1.59
C LEU A 85 5.37 2.73 0.13
N TYR A 86 6.09 3.29 -0.83
CA TYR A 86 6.08 2.76 -2.20
C TYR A 86 6.89 1.46 -2.33
N GLY A 87 6.41 0.53 -3.15
CA GLY A 87 7.20 -0.61 -3.62
C GLY A 87 6.66 -1.15 -4.94
N SER A 88 7.54 -1.55 -5.87
CA SER A 88 7.12 -2.03 -7.18
C SER A 88 6.60 -3.47 -7.19
N ASP A 89 7.03 -4.28 -6.22
CA ASP A 89 6.88 -5.75 -6.25
C ASP A 89 7.56 -6.40 -7.48
N TRP A 90 8.61 -5.78 -8.00
CA TRP A 90 9.44 -6.38 -9.06
C TRP A 90 10.23 -7.58 -8.52
N PRO A 91 10.37 -8.69 -9.27
CA PRO A 91 9.91 -8.90 -10.65
C PRO A 91 8.49 -9.45 -10.78
N VAL A 92 7.78 -9.71 -9.68
CA VAL A 92 6.43 -10.31 -9.69
C VAL A 92 5.44 -9.45 -10.47
N CYS A 93 5.56 -8.12 -10.39
CA CYS A 93 4.72 -7.20 -11.15
C CYS A 93 4.71 -7.47 -12.67
N LEU A 94 5.79 -8.02 -13.24
CA LEU A 94 5.92 -8.33 -14.67
C LEU A 94 4.92 -9.39 -15.17
N LEU A 95 4.20 -10.06 -14.26
CA LEU A 95 3.07 -10.92 -14.63
C LEU A 95 1.89 -10.13 -15.20
N SER A 96 1.80 -8.83 -14.89
CA SER A 96 0.64 -7.99 -15.19
C SER A 96 0.97 -6.57 -15.69
N ALA A 97 2.17 -6.05 -15.41
CA ALA A 97 2.56 -4.68 -15.76
C ALA A 97 4.09 -4.50 -15.78
N GLU A 98 4.57 -3.58 -16.62
CA GLU A 98 5.94 -3.10 -16.58
C GLU A 98 6.18 -2.16 -15.38
N TYR A 99 7.44 -2.02 -14.97
CA TYR A 99 7.79 -1.19 -13.80
C TYR A 99 7.24 0.25 -13.90
N ALA A 100 7.30 0.85 -15.10
CA ALA A 100 6.83 2.22 -15.34
C ALA A 100 5.31 2.35 -15.13
N GLU A 101 4.54 1.32 -15.46
CA GLU A 101 3.09 1.30 -15.28
C GLU A 101 2.73 1.19 -13.80
N VAL A 102 3.42 0.34 -13.05
CA VAL A 102 3.28 0.24 -11.58
C VAL A 102 3.60 1.58 -10.90
N LEU A 103 4.68 2.24 -11.33
CA LEU A 103 5.04 3.55 -10.82
C LEU A 103 3.97 4.60 -11.16
N CYS A 104 3.36 4.53 -12.35
CA CYS A 104 2.27 5.42 -12.76
C CYS A 104 1.03 5.25 -11.86
N ILE A 105 0.68 4.01 -11.52
CA ILE A 105 -0.42 3.70 -10.58
C ILE A 105 -0.15 4.35 -9.22
N ALA A 106 1.04 4.16 -8.64
CA ALA A 106 1.39 4.78 -7.36
C ALA A 106 1.41 6.32 -7.44
N ASN A 107 1.93 6.88 -8.55
CA ASN A 107 1.96 8.33 -8.78
C ASN A 107 0.56 8.94 -8.84
N SER A 108 -0.47 8.21 -9.31
CA SER A 108 -1.85 8.71 -9.31
C SER A 108 -2.36 9.09 -7.90
N LEU A 109 -1.81 8.48 -6.84
CA LEU A 109 -2.03 8.89 -5.46
C LEU A 109 -1.02 9.95 -5.02
N ILE A 110 0.27 9.69 -5.24
CA ILE A 110 1.37 10.51 -4.71
C ILE A 110 1.31 11.95 -5.23
N ASP A 111 0.85 12.15 -6.46
CA ASP A 111 0.77 13.48 -7.07
C ASP A 111 -0.41 14.32 -6.56
N ARG A 112 -1.27 13.73 -5.71
CA ARG A 112 -2.42 14.41 -5.07
C ARG A 112 -2.12 14.93 -3.66
N VAL A 113 -0.97 14.60 -3.09
CA VAL A 113 -0.53 15.05 -1.75
C VAL A 113 0.52 16.16 -1.87
N SER A 114 0.88 16.79 -0.75
CA SER A 114 1.93 17.81 -0.74
C SER A 114 3.29 17.23 -1.15
N LEU A 115 4.22 18.09 -1.57
CA LEU A 115 5.58 17.66 -1.93
C LEU A 115 6.31 16.95 -0.77
N HIS A 116 6.00 17.34 0.48
CA HIS A 116 6.57 16.71 1.66
C HIS A 116 6.06 15.27 1.83
N GLU A 117 4.74 15.11 1.80
CA GLU A 117 4.06 13.81 1.88
C GLU A 117 4.45 12.90 0.71
N ALA A 118 4.57 13.45 -0.49
CA ALA A 118 5.00 12.70 -1.67
C ALA A 118 6.43 12.16 -1.50
N LYS A 119 7.35 12.97 -0.96
CA LYS A 119 8.71 12.53 -0.63
C LYS A 119 8.69 11.45 0.47
N ALA A 120 7.80 11.60 1.45
CA ALA A 120 7.60 10.64 2.52
C ALA A 120 7.23 9.26 1.99
N ILE A 121 6.18 9.19 1.17
CA ILE A 121 5.69 7.96 0.54
C ILE A 121 6.75 7.31 -0.37
N ARG A 122 7.49 8.14 -1.13
CA ARG A 122 8.50 7.65 -2.08
C ARG A 122 9.74 7.04 -1.42
N GLY A 123 10.08 7.43 -0.19
CA GLY A 123 11.30 6.92 0.43
C GLY A 123 11.54 7.31 1.88
N THR A 124 11.19 8.53 2.33
CA THR A 124 11.55 8.95 3.71
C THR A 124 10.96 8.00 4.76
N ASN A 125 9.72 7.57 4.58
CA ASN A 125 9.07 6.65 5.51
C ASN A 125 9.78 5.29 5.55
N ALA A 126 10.25 4.80 4.40
CA ALA A 126 10.99 3.55 4.31
C ALA A 126 12.36 3.68 4.99
N THR A 127 13.08 4.77 4.74
CA THR A 127 14.35 5.08 5.41
C THR A 127 14.19 5.06 6.93
N GLN A 128 13.17 5.75 7.45
CA GLN A 128 12.89 5.80 8.88
C GLN A 128 12.49 4.44 9.46
N PHE A 129 11.55 3.74 8.81
CA PHE A 129 11.05 2.45 9.30
C PHE A 129 12.13 1.37 9.31
N TYR A 130 12.94 1.28 8.25
CA TYR A 130 13.95 0.25 8.10
C TYR A 130 15.33 0.65 8.68
N GLY A 131 15.47 1.86 9.22
CA GLY A 131 16.75 2.36 9.76
C GLY A 131 17.85 2.45 8.71
N LEU A 132 17.49 2.80 7.46
CA LEU A 132 18.46 2.93 6.38
C LEU A 132 19.34 4.16 6.63
N GLN A 133 20.64 4.04 6.38
CA GLN A 133 21.54 5.18 6.42
C GLN A 133 21.41 5.96 5.11
N ASP A 134 21.36 7.29 5.20
CA ASP A 134 21.52 8.13 4.02
C ASP A 134 22.97 8.00 3.54
N GLU A 135 23.17 7.70 2.25
CA GLU A 135 24.49 7.72 1.58
C GLU A 135 25.05 9.14 1.45
#